data_AF-A0A327NFA0-F1
#
_entry.id   AF-A0A327NFA0-F1
#
_cell.length_a   1.000
_cell.length_b   1.000
_cell.length_c   1.000
_cell.angle_alpha   90.00
_cell.angle_beta   90.00
_cell.angle_gamma   90.00
#
_symmetry.space_group_name_H-M   'P 1'
#
loop_
_entity.id
_entity.type
_entity.pdbx_description
1 polymer ?
#
loop_
_entity_poly.entity_id
_entity_poly.type
_entity_poly.pdbx_seq_one_letter_code
_entity_poly.pdbx_strand_id
1 'polypeptide(L)'
;MAERGYTLIEPEIHEKLAWNLDLIVKCLEIIRLELGSILDINSSGIEYDLIAVGNPFGGPYPGIGIHCVSEAESTKIPEWDEIGRRVELWIENLGLDNLVKAGEKIDYIDWETLLQFGTYPKRIN
;
A
#
# COMPACT_ATOMS: atom_id res chain seq x y z
N MET A 1 -19.89 13.90 -1.52
CA MET A 1 -18.91 13.05 -2.23
C MET A 1 -18.54 11.99 -1.23
N ALA A 2 -18.86 10.72 -1.47
CA ALA A 2 -18.40 9.66 -0.58
C ALA A 2 -16.88 9.64 -0.72
N GLU A 3 -16.17 10.23 0.25
CA GLU A 3 -14.73 10.01 0.40
C GLU A 3 -14.53 8.51 0.35
N ARG A 4 -13.72 8.03 -0.60
CA ARG A 4 -13.42 6.61 -0.70
C ARG A 4 -12.88 6.20 0.66
N GLY A 5 -13.64 5.38 1.38
CA GLY A 5 -13.15 4.74 2.58
C GLY A 5 -12.01 3.81 2.16
N TYR A 6 -10.84 4.04 2.73
CA TYR A 6 -9.69 3.16 2.58
C TYR A 6 -9.45 2.43 3.90
N THR A 7 -9.25 1.11 3.83
CA THR A 7 -8.52 0.40 4.88
C THR A 7 -7.04 0.67 4.65
N LEU A 8 -6.43 1.41 5.56
CA LEU A 8 -5.02 1.77 5.48
C LEU A 8 -4.14 0.61 5.95
N ILE A 9 -3.05 0.36 5.21
CA ILE A 9 -2.00 -0.58 5.56
C ILE A 9 -0.69 0.19 5.65
N GLU A 10 -0.03 0.04 6.79
CA GLU A 10 1.23 0.70 7.11
C GLU A 10 2.26 -0.36 7.50
N PRO A 11 2.95 -0.96 6.51
CA PRO A 11 3.99 -1.92 6.82
C PRO A 11 5.13 -1.26 7.60
N GLU A 12 5.76 -2.02 8.49
CA GLU A 12 6.87 -1.58 9.34
C GLU A 12 8.18 -1.47 8.55
N ILE A 13 8.17 -0.75 7.42
CA ILE A 13 9.34 -0.54 6.55
C ILE A 13 9.86 0.89 6.62
N HIS A 14 9.06 1.85 7.10
CA HIS A 14 9.41 3.28 7.13
C HIS A 14 10.69 3.56 7.92
N GLU A 15 10.73 3.13 9.19
CA GLU A 15 11.91 3.24 10.04
C GLU A 15 13.07 2.38 9.53
N LYS A 16 12.77 1.16 9.06
CA LYS A 16 13.79 0.22 8.54
C LYS A 16 14.52 0.77 7.30
N LEU A 17 13.85 1.63 6.53
CA LEU A 17 14.39 2.31 5.34
C LEU A 17 14.80 3.76 5.62
N ALA A 18 14.97 4.13 6.90
CA ALA A 18 15.43 5.44 7.35
C ALA A 18 14.63 6.61 6.74
N TRP A 19 13.31 6.43 6.58
CA TRP A 19 12.39 7.42 6.02
C TRP A 19 12.78 7.89 4.60
N ASN A 20 13.49 7.08 3.82
CA ASN A 20 13.70 7.35 2.40
C ASN A 20 12.39 7.12 1.62
N LEU A 21 11.61 8.19 1.44
CA LEU A 21 10.24 8.11 0.93
C LEU A 21 10.16 7.54 -0.49
N ASP A 22 11.10 7.85 -1.39
CA ASP A 22 11.12 7.25 -2.73
C ASP A 22 11.37 5.74 -2.68
N LEU A 23 12.28 5.31 -1.79
CA LEU A 23 12.54 3.88 -1.60
C LEU A 23 11.34 3.17 -0.96
N ILE A 24 10.68 3.82 0.00
CA ILE A 24 9.48 3.30 0.64
C ILE A 24 8.36 3.16 -0.41
N VAL A 25 8.14 4.16 -1.27
CA VAL A 25 7.13 4.08 -2.35
C VAL A 25 7.40 2.89 -3.27
N LYS A 26 8.66 2.64 -3.67
CA LYS A 26 9.01 1.44 -4.46
C LYS A 26 8.64 0.14 -3.75
N CYS A 27 8.99 0.02 -2.48
CA CYS A 27 8.70 -1.17 -1.69
C CYS A 27 7.19 -1.37 -1.52
N LEU A 28 6.45 -0.30 -1.25
CA LEU A 28 4.99 -0.34 -1.14
C LEU A 28 4.33 -0.68 -2.47
N GLU A 29 4.87 -0.25 -3.61
CA GLU A 29 4.34 -0.62 -4.92
C GLU A 29 4.44 -2.12 -5.17
N ILE A 30 5.57 -2.75 -4.80
CA ILE A 30 5.71 -4.20 -4.85
C ILE A 30 4.68 -4.89 -3.95
N ILE A 31 4.54 -4.43 -2.69
CA ILE A 31 3.57 -4.99 -1.75
C ILE A 31 2.13 -4.83 -2.28
N ARG A 32 1.80 -3.68 -2.87
CA ARG A 32 0.50 -3.38 -3.46
C ARG A 32 0.16 -4.32 -4.63
N LEU A 33 1.13 -4.59 -5.50
CA LEU A 33 0.96 -5.51 -6.63
C LEU A 33 0.74 -6.96 -6.18
N GLU A 34 1.34 -7.35 -5.05
CA GLU A 34 1.24 -8.69 -4.48
C GLU A 34 0.07 -8.84 -3.48
N LEU A 35 -0.60 -7.75 -3.11
CA LEU A 35 -1.54 -7.71 -2.00
C LEU A 35 -2.72 -8.69 -2.17
N GLY A 36 -3.23 -8.85 -3.40
CA GLY A 36 -4.26 -9.83 -3.70
C GLY A 36 -3.82 -11.27 -3.38
N SER A 37 -2.56 -11.60 -3.68
CA SER A 37 -1.98 -12.90 -3.34
C SER A 37 -1.70 -13.03 -1.84
N ILE A 38 -1.22 -11.96 -1.19
CA ILE A 38 -0.93 -11.96 0.26
C ILE A 38 -2.21 -12.21 1.07
N LEU A 39 -3.33 -11.67 0.61
CA LEU A 39 -4.62 -11.73 1.31
C LEU A 39 -5.53 -12.87 0.84
N ASP A 40 -5.09 -13.69 -0.13
CA ASP A 40 -5.92 -14.71 -0.78
C ASP A 40 -7.22 -14.13 -1.41
N ILE A 41 -7.17 -12.90 -1.90
CA ILE A 41 -8.31 -12.19 -2.49
C ILE A 41 -8.21 -12.26 -4.01
N ASN A 42 -9.17 -12.96 -4.63
CA ASN A 42 -9.35 -12.96 -6.07
C ASN A 42 -10.67 -12.26 -6.43
N SER A 43 -10.65 -10.92 -6.40
CA SER A 43 -11.80 -10.11 -6.79
C SER A 43 -11.37 -8.88 -7.58
N SER A 44 -12.07 -8.61 -8.68
CA SER A 44 -11.94 -7.38 -9.46
C SER A 44 -12.66 -6.19 -8.82
N GLY A 45 -13.45 -6.40 -7.77
CA GLY A 45 -14.14 -5.36 -7.02
C GLY A 45 -13.34 -4.78 -5.84
N ILE A 46 -12.12 -5.27 -5.62
CA ILE A 46 -11.19 -4.78 -4.60
C ILE A 46 -10.00 -4.13 -5.31
N GLU A 47 -9.73 -2.89 -4.93
CA GLU A 47 -8.68 -2.07 -5.50
C GLU A 47 -7.62 -1.78 -4.45
N TYR A 48 -6.36 -1.78 -4.87
CA TYR A 48 -5.22 -1.45 -4.03
C TYR A 48 -4.51 -0.23 -4.62
N ASP A 49 -4.44 0.83 -3.84
CA ASP A 49 -3.83 2.09 -4.24
C ASP A 49 -2.67 2.42 -3.28
N LEU A 50 -1.59 3.01 -3.79
CA LEU A 50 -0.69 3.81 -2.98
C LEU A 50 -1.40 5.11 -2.61
N ILE A 51 -1.24 5.57 -1.38
CA ILE A 51 -1.86 6.80 -0.91
C ILE A 51 -0.85 7.67 -0.16
N ALA A 52 -0.97 8.99 -0.31
CA ALA A 52 -0.26 9.95 0.53
C ALA A 52 -1.08 10.17 1.82
N VAL A 53 -0.57 9.63 2.92
CA VAL A 53 -1.19 9.70 4.23
C VAL A 53 -0.78 11.00 4.92
N GLY A 54 -1.77 11.75 5.41
CA GLY A 54 -1.52 12.90 6.26
C GLY A 54 -1.08 12.48 7.66
N ASN A 55 0.00 13.07 8.17
CA ASN A 55 0.48 12.83 9.54
C ASN A 55 0.27 14.08 10.39
N PRO A 56 -0.59 14.08 11.42
CA PRO A 56 -0.78 15.25 12.27
C PRO A 56 0.42 15.58 13.15
N PHE A 57 1.37 14.64 13.32
CA PHE A 57 2.55 14.79 14.18
C PHE A 57 3.87 14.84 13.37
N GLY A 58 3.81 14.91 12.04
CA GLY A 58 4.98 14.85 11.18
C GLY A 58 4.68 15.25 9.74
N GLY A 59 5.61 14.93 8.84
CA GLY A 59 5.37 15.06 7.40
C GLY A 59 4.42 13.96 6.88
N PRO A 60 3.71 14.21 5.77
CA PRO A 60 2.96 13.16 5.10
C PRO A 60 3.89 12.02 4.66
N TYR A 61 3.34 10.83 4.52
CA TYR A 61 4.09 9.61 4.19
C TYR A 61 3.28 8.70 3.27
N PRO A 62 3.93 7.79 2.52
CA PRO A 62 3.22 6.86 1.65
C PRO A 62 2.64 5.68 2.43
N GLY A 63 1.46 5.22 2.05
CA GLY A 63 0.83 4.02 2.57
C GLY A 63 0.12 3.25 1.46
N ILE A 64 -0.47 2.10 1.81
CA ILE A 64 -1.34 1.35 0.89
C ILE A 64 -2.78 1.46 1.39
N GLY A 65 -3.70 1.83 0.52
CA GLY A 65 -5.12 1.80 0.77
C GLY A 65 -5.77 0.61 0.06
N ILE A 66 -6.59 -0.16 0.79
CA ILE A 66 -7.55 -1.08 0.19
C ILE A 66 -8.89 -0.36 0.04
N HIS A 67 -9.44 -0.37 -1.16
CA HIS A 67 -10.77 0.12 -1.46
C HIS A 67 -11.64 -1.00 -2.05
N CYS A 68 -12.94 -0.96 -1.80
CA CYS A 68 -13.90 -1.88 -2.39
C CYS A 68 -15.02 -1.10 -3.07
N VAL A 69 -15.44 -1.58 -4.24
CA VAL A 69 -16.49 -0.93 -5.04
C VAL A 69 -17.90 -1.13 -4.48
N SER A 70 -18.07 -2.06 -3.53
CA SER A 70 -19.36 -2.33 -2.88
C SER A 70 -19.21 -2.99 -1.51
N GLU A 71 -20.25 -2.90 -0.68
CA GLU A 71 -20.36 -3.58 0.61
C GLU A 71 -20.28 -5.11 0.48
N ALA A 72 -20.76 -5.69 -0.62
CA ALA A 72 -20.63 -7.13 -0.87
C ALA A 72 -19.17 -7.55 -1.10
N GLU A 73 -18.32 -6.64 -1.60
CA GLU A 73 -16.89 -6.89 -1.78
C GLU A 73 -16.13 -6.66 -0.47
N SER A 74 -16.60 -5.75 0.40
CA SER A 74 -15.94 -5.50 1.69
C SER A 74 -15.93 -6.73 2.59
N THR A 75 -16.93 -7.63 2.49
CA THR A 75 -16.96 -8.88 3.29
C THR A 75 -15.87 -9.88 2.90
N LYS A 76 -15.15 -9.67 1.78
CA LYS A 76 -14.04 -10.52 1.34
C LYS A 76 -12.68 -10.04 1.87
N ILE A 77 -12.63 -8.81 2.39
CA ILE A 77 -11.41 -8.23 2.95
C ILE A 77 -11.25 -8.78 4.37
N PRO A 78 -10.09 -9.36 4.74
CA PRO A 78 -9.83 -9.78 6.12
C PRO A 78 -9.88 -8.59 7.10
N GLU A 79 -10.01 -8.88 8.38
CA GLU A 79 -9.90 -7.86 9.43
C GLU A 79 -8.53 -7.17 9.39
N TRP A 80 -8.48 -5.91 9.84
CA TRP A 80 -7.27 -5.06 9.79
C TRP A 80 -6.03 -5.77 10.36
N ASP A 81 -6.18 -6.38 11.54
CA ASP A 81 -5.07 -7.00 12.27
C ASP A 81 -4.49 -8.19 11.50
N GLU A 82 -5.35 -8.98 10.87
CA GLU A 82 -4.96 -10.08 10.01
C GLU A 82 -4.27 -9.59 8.72
N ILE A 83 -4.75 -8.51 8.12
CA ILE A 83 -4.08 -7.88 6.95
C ILE A 83 -2.65 -7.48 7.33
N GLY A 84 -2.48 -6.72 8.41
CA GLY A 84 -1.17 -6.27 8.87
C GLY A 84 -0.23 -7.45 9.14
N ARG A 85 -0.71 -8.47 9.86
CA ARG A 85 0.06 -9.68 10.15
C ARG A 85 0.51 -10.40 8.89
N ARG A 86 -0.36 -10.58 7.90
CA ARG A 86 -0.02 -11.27 6.65
C ARG A 86 0.99 -10.51 5.81
N VAL A 87 0.85 -9.18 5.74
CA VAL A 87 1.80 -8.32 5.02
C VAL A 87 3.17 -8.38 5.68
N GLU A 88 3.26 -8.25 7.01
CA GLU A 88 4.54 -8.36 7.72
C GLU A 88 5.19 -9.73 7.54
N LEU A 89 4.44 -10.82 7.67
CA LEU A 89 4.97 -12.17 7.43
C LEU A 89 5.47 -12.36 6.00
N TRP A 90 4.78 -11.78 5.01
CA TRP A 90 5.23 -11.83 3.62
C TRP A 90 6.54 -11.07 3.43
N ILE A 91 6.66 -9.87 4.02
CA ILE A 91 7.89 -9.07 3.99
C ILE A 91 9.04 -9.81 4.68
N GLU A 92 8.79 -10.42 5.84
CA GLU A 92 9.79 -11.20 6.58
C GLU A 92 10.29 -12.40 5.77
N ASN A 93 9.37 -13.13 5.13
CA ASN A 93 9.71 -14.29 4.29
C ASN A 93 10.47 -13.90 3.03
N LEU A 94 10.12 -12.78 2.40
CA LEU A 94 10.84 -12.27 1.23
C LEU A 94 12.22 -11.70 1.63
N GLY A 95 12.28 -11.00 2.76
CA GLY A 95 13.42 -10.22 3.23
C GLY A 95 13.45 -8.80 2.66
N LEU A 96 13.72 -7.81 3.53
CA LEU A 96 13.72 -6.39 3.17
C LEU A 96 14.69 -6.06 2.00
N ASP A 97 15.88 -6.64 2.00
CA ASP A 97 16.86 -6.45 0.92
C ASP A 97 16.34 -6.94 -0.44
N ASN A 98 15.59 -8.04 -0.45
CA ASN A 98 15.02 -8.57 -1.68
C ASN A 98 13.83 -7.73 -2.14
N LEU A 99 13.04 -7.22 -1.20
CA LEU A 99 11.97 -6.26 -1.50
C LEU A 99 12.53 -4.99 -2.16
N VAL A 100 13.60 -4.42 -1.59
CA VAL A 100 14.30 -3.26 -2.17
C VAL A 100 14.79 -3.57 -3.59
N LYS A 101 15.48 -4.70 -3.79
CA LYS A 101 15.96 -5.14 -5.12
C LYS A 101 14.83 -5.40 -6.11
N ALA A 102 13.67 -5.86 -5.65
CA ALA A 102 12.50 -6.03 -6.51
C ALA A 102 11.97 -4.66 -6.97
N GLY A 103 11.94 -3.69 -6.06
CA GLY A 103 11.54 -2.30 -6.33
C GLY A 103 12.43 -1.58 -7.36
N GLU A 104 13.70 -1.97 -7.53
CA GLU A 104 14.59 -1.42 -8.55
C GLU A 104 14.22 -1.81 -9.99
N LYS A 105 13.39 -2.85 -10.16
CA LYS A 105 13.08 -3.45 -11.47
C LYS A 105 11.73 -3.04 -12.03
N ILE A 106 10.95 -2.26 -11.28
CA ILE A 106 9.61 -1.84 -11.67
C ILE A 106 9.57 -0.35 -11.98
N ASP A 107 8.66 0.02 -12.88
CA ASP A 107 8.23 1.41 -12.97
C ASP A 107 7.47 1.76 -11.69
N TYR A 108 7.78 2.92 -11.11
CA TYR A 108 7.15 3.39 -9.88
C TYR A 108 6.91 4.89 -9.97
N ILE A 109 5.92 5.37 -9.22
CA ILE A 109 5.70 6.80 -9.00
C ILE A 109 6.66 7.28 -7.91
N ASP A 110 7.35 8.41 -8.09
CA ASP A 110 8.15 8.99 -7.01
C ASP A 110 7.26 9.59 -5.90
N TRP A 111 7.85 9.84 -4.73
CA TRP A 111 7.10 10.35 -3.59
C TRP A 111 6.49 11.72 -3.85
N GLU A 112 7.22 12.62 -4.52
CA GLU A 112 6.73 13.97 -4.81
C GLU A 112 5.47 13.93 -5.68
N THR A 113 5.47 13.09 -6.71
CA THR A 113 4.34 12.89 -7.62
C THR A 113 3.17 12.23 -6.90
N LEU A 114 3.42 11.21 -6.07
CA LEU A 114 2.37 10.58 -5.25
C LEU A 114 1.74 11.59 -4.29
N LEU A 115 2.54 12.41 -3.63
CA LEU A 115 2.07 13.45 -2.71
C LEU A 115 1.19 14.48 -3.42
N GLN A 116 1.53 14.87 -4.66
CA GLN A 116 0.72 15.78 -5.47
C GLN A 116 -0.61 15.16 -5.93
N PHE A 117 -0.60 13.88 -6.30
CA PHE A 117 -1.81 13.20 -6.79
C PHE A 117 -2.72 12.68 -5.66
N GLY A 118 -2.17 12.48 -4.47
CA GLY A 118 -2.86 11.90 -3.33
C GLY A 118 -2.96 10.37 -3.39
N THR A 119 -3.19 9.80 -4.59
CA THR A 119 -3.24 8.35 -4.79
C THR A 119 -2.63 7.89 -6.12
N TYR A 120 -2.16 6.64 -6.15
CA TYR A 120 -1.68 5.96 -7.36
C TYR A 120 -2.12 4.48 -7.40
N PRO A 121 -2.59 3.95 -8.55
CA PRO A 121 -2.80 4.65 -9.82
C PRO A 121 -3.86 5.75 -9.69
N LYS A 122 -3.71 6.83 -10.48
CA LYS A 122 -4.64 7.96 -10.41
C LYS A 122 -6.05 7.48 -10.77
N ARG A 123 -6.97 7.53 -9.81
CA ARG A 123 -8.38 7.22 -10.04
C ARG A 123 -9.10 8.52 -10.40
N ILE A 124 -9.59 8.62 -11.63
CA ILE A 124 -10.49 9.72 -12.01
C ILE A 124 -11.81 9.45 -11.29
N ASN A 125 -12.20 10.36 -10.40
CA ASN A 125 -13.55 10.39 -9.81
C ASN A 125 -14.53 11.02 -10.80
#